data_AF-A0A482Z8W1-F1
#
_entry.id   AF-A0A482Z8W1-F1
#
_cell.length_a   1.000
_cell.length_b   1.000
_cell.length_c   1.000
_cell.angle_alpha   90.00
_cell.angle_beta   90.00
_cell.angle_gamma   90.00
#
_symmetry.space_group_name_H-M   'P 1'
#
loop_
_entity.id
_entity.type
_entity.pdbx_description
1 polymer ?
#
loop_
_entity_poly.entity_id
_entity_poly.type
_entity_poly.pdbx_seq_one_letter_code
_entity_poly.pdbx_strand_id
1 'polypeptide(L)' 'MLGLGCPKQAFAKIATPRPAKYDSEIAAVASVNQLVVVTRNTEDFKDFNGLRVENWFD' A
#
# COMPACT_ATOMS: atom_id res chain seq x y z
N MET A 1 11.90 -29.22 -29.99
CA MET A 1 12.28 -27.84 -29.60
C MET A 1 11.27 -27.36 -28.58
N LEU A 2 11.43 -27.73 -27.31
CA LEU A 2 10.51 -27.40 -26.21
C LEU A 2 11.03 -26.18 -25.47
N GLY A 3 10.49 -25.01 -25.77
CA GLY A 3 10.69 -23.78 -25.00
C GLY A 3 9.39 -23.41 -24.28
N LEU A 4 8.98 -24.19 -23.28
CA LEU A 4 7.88 -23.81 -22.40
C LEU A 4 8.45 -22.80 -21.39
N GLY A 5 8.27 -21.52 -21.70
CA GLY A 5 8.54 -20.43 -20.76
C GLY A 5 7.69 -20.61 -19.50
N CYS A 6 8.32 -20.50 -18.34
CA CYS A 6 7.68 -20.51 -17.04
C CYS A 6 6.59 -19.42 -16.98
N PRO A 7 5.30 -19.77 -16.78
CA PRO A 7 4.26 -18.78 -16.54
C PRO A 7 4.43 -18.27 -15.11
N LYS A 8 5.15 -17.15 -14.96
CA LYS A 8 5.16 -16.37 -13.72
C LYS A 8 3.72 -15.97 -13.43
N GLN A 9 3.12 -16.66 -12.46
CA GLN A 9 1.74 -16.51 -12.04
C GLN A 9 1.53 -15.07 -11.56
N ALA A 10 0.90 -14.25 -12.39
CA ALA A 10 0.38 -12.96 -11.96
C ALA A 10 -0.88 -13.23 -11.12
N PHE A 11 -0.71 -13.35 -9.80
CA PHE A 11 -1.82 -13.29 -8.88
C PHE A 11 -2.39 -11.88 -8.93
N ALA A 12 -3.48 -11.69 -9.67
CA ALA A 12 -4.26 -10.47 -9.59
C ALA A 12 -4.74 -10.31 -8.15
N LYS A 13 -4.31 -9.22 -7.47
CA LYS A 13 -4.85 -8.80 -6.17
C LYS A 13 -6.37 -8.82 -6.30
N ILE A 14 -7.05 -9.78 -5.66
CA ILE A 14 -8.50 -9.75 -5.51
C ILE A 14 -8.79 -8.47 -4.72
N ALA A 15 -9.40 -7.48 -5.37
CA ALA A 15 -9.60 -6.17 -4.80
C ALA A 15 -10.50 -6.28 -3.56
N THR A 16 -9.89 -6.31 -2.38
CA THR A 16 -10.62 -6.15 -1.12
C THR A 16 -10.84 -4.65 -0.93
N PRO A 17 -12.09 -4.16 -0.90
CA PRO A 17 -12.40 -2.74 -0.72
C PRO A 17 -12.12 -2.23 0.69
N ARG A 18 -11.43 -3.05 1.52
CA ARG A 18 -11.06 -2.73 2.89
C ARG A 18 -9.54 -2.58 2.96
N PRO A 19 -9.03 -1.45 3.47
CA PRO A 19 -7.59 -1.28 3.67
C PRO A 19 -7.08 -2.36 4.63
N ALA A 20 -5.78 -2.69 4.52
CA ALA A 20 -5.20 -3.68 5.41
C ALA A 20 -5.34 -3.20 6.86
N LYS A 21 -5.52 -4.16 7.78
CA LYS A 21 -5.74 -3.86 9.20
C LYS A 21 -4.64 -2.94 9.75
N TYR A 22 -3.38 -3.27 9.50
CA TYR A 22 -2.24 -2.51 10.02
C TYR A 22 -2.09 -1.15 9.34
N ASP A 23 -2.32 -1.03 8.03
CA ASP A 23 -2.28 0.26 7.33
C ASP A 23 -3.33 1.22 7.89
N SER A 24 -4.51 0.69 8.25
CA SER A 24 -5.57 1.47 8.88
C SER A 24 -5.20 1.94 10.29
N GLU A 25 -4.54 1.10 11.08
CA GLU A 25 -4.06 1.46 12.42
C GLU A 25 -2.95 2.52 12.34
N ILE A 26 -2.01 2.39 11.39
CA ILE A 26 -0.96 3.38 11.13
C ILE A 26 -1.57 4.73 10.71
N ALA A 27 -2.52 4.70 9.76
CA ALA A 27 -3.21 5.89 9.28
C ALA A 27 -3.97 6.61 10.41
N ALA A 28 -4.62 5.85 11.30
CA ALA A 28 -5.34 6.41 12.44
C ALA A 28 -4.40 7.13 13.42
N VAL A 29 -3.29 6.49 13.81
CA VAL A 29 -2.30 7.10 14.71
C VAL A 29 -1.72 8.37 14.09
N ALA A 30 -1.32 8.32 12.82
CA ALA A 30 -0.74 9.47 12.14
C ALA A 30 -1.75 10.62 11.98
N SER A 31 -3.00 10.34 11.64
CA SER A 31 -4.05 11.34 11.48
C SER A 31 -4.38 12.06 12.80
N VAL A 32 -4.58 11.31 13.89
CA VAL A 32 -4.91 11.88 15.22
C VAL A 32 -3.78 12.78 15.74
N ASN A 33 -2.53 12.43 15.44
CA ASN A 33 -1.35 13.16 15.93
C ASN A 33 -0.77 14.16 14.92
N GLN A 34 -1.44 14.38 13.78
CA GLN A 34 -0.99 15.30 12.72
C GLN A 34 0.42 14.98 12.19
N LEU A 35 0.76 13.69 12.10
CA LEU A 35 2.06 13.20 11.63
C LEU A 35 2.07 12.94 10.12
N VAL A 36 3.27 12.77 9.57
CA VAL A 36 3.50 12.33 8.19
C VAL A 36 3.86 10.85 8.19
N VAL A 37 3.18 10.05 7.36
CA VAL A 37 3.52 8.64 7.13
C VAL A 37 4.58 8.57 6.03
N VAL A 38 5.78 8.11 6.38
CA VAL A 38 6.86 7.88 5.41
C VAL A 38 6.87 6.40 5.04
N THR A 39 6.58 6.08 3.78
CA THR A 39 6.52 4.69 3.30
C THR A 39 6.85 4.60 1.81
N ARG A 40 7.36 3.44 1.38
CA ARG A 40 7.50 3.12 -0.06
C ARG A 40 6.16 2.78 -0.71
N ASN A 41 5.20 2.32 0.09
CA ASN A 41 3.92 1.82 -0.39
C ASN A 41 2.83 2.90 -0.25
N THR A 42 3.03 4.03 -0.92
CA THR A 42 2.11 5.17 -0.81
C THR A 42 0.72 4.88 -1.36
N GLU A 43 0.60 3.93 -2.29
CA GLU A 43 -0.67 3.55 -2.92
C GLU A 43 -1.68 3.00 -1.93
N ASP A 44 -1.25 2.20 -0.94
CA ASP A 44 -2.15 1.60 0.06
C ASP A 44 -2.68 2.66 1.06
N PHE A 45 -2.11 3.88 1.06
CA PHE A 45 -2.55 4.97 1.93
C PHE A 45 -3.33 6.09 1.22
N LYS A 46 -3.50 6.02 -0.10
CA LYS A 46 -4.10 7.09 -0.91
C LYS A 46 -5.57 7.37 -0.58
N ASP A 47 -6.28 6.37 -0.08
CA ASP A 47 -7.72 6.45 0.19
C ASP A 47 -8.03 7.03 1.60
N PHE A 48 -7.00 7.29 2.43
CA PHE A 48 -7.17 7.92 3.74
C PHE A 48 -7.17 9.44 3.63
N ASN A 49 -8.34 10.05 3.73
CA ASN A 49 -8.49 11.49 3.63
C ASN A 49 -7.78 12.24 4.77
N GLY A 50 -7.07 13.33 4.44
CA GLY A 50 -6.35 14.17 5.40
C GLY A 50 -5.04 13.58 5.95
N LEU A 51 -4.65 12.38 5.51
CA LEU A 51 -3.37 11.77 5.87
C LEU A 51 -2.24 12.34 4.99
N ARG A 52 -1.15 12.80 5.61
CA ARG A 52 0.06 13.20 4.88
C ARG A 52 0.95 11.98 4.68
N VAL A 53 1.32 11.71 3.43
CA VAL A 53 2.13 10.54 3.07
C VAL A 53 3.29 10.98 2.17
N GLU A 54 4.49 10.51 2.47
CA GLU A 54 5.70 10.81 1.69
C GLU A 54 6.51 9.53 1.41
N ASN A 55 7.27 9.56 0.31
CA ASN A 55 8.25 8.52 -0.04
C ASN A 55 9.62 9.18 -0.12
N TRP A 56 10.55 8.79 0.76
CA TRP A 56 11.90 9.36 0.86
C TRP A 56 13.01 8.47 0.28
N PHE A 57 12.64 7.41 -0.43
CA PHE A 57 13.59 6.37 -0.85
C PHE A 57 14.13 6.56 -2.27
N ASP A 58 14.71 7.74 -2.57
CA ASP A 58 15.50 7.99 -3.79
C ASP A 58 16.50 6.85 -4.10
#